data_AF-A0A918F6F4-F1
#
_entry.id   AF-A0A918F6F4-F1
#
_cell.length_a   1.000
_cell.length_b   1.000
_cell.length_c   1.000
_cell.angle_alpha   90.00
_cell.angle_beta   90.00
_cell.angle_gamma   90.00
#
_symmetry.space_group_name_H-M   'P 1'
#
loop_
_entity.id
_entity.type
_entity.pdbx_description
1 polymer ?
#
loop_
_entity_poly.entity_id
_entity_poly.type
_entity_poly.pdbx_seq_one_letter_code
_entity_poly.pdbx_strand_id
1 'polypeptide(L)'
;MALKTAAAKGTSVFLITERATVHRGGYLLNVSHGPESIQTYLYAGPLPSAWVLVDNAWVASGVTLDQEGVDVAPTISQDAATLRSLNTWARQVTAAGPIKRPDLLKLHYGK
;
A
#
# COMPACT_ATOMS: atom_id res chain seq x y z
N MET A 1 11.32 -4.67 -3.39
CA MET A 1 11.71 -6.10 -3.23
C MET A 1 10.96 -6.79 -2.09
N ALA A 2 10.91 -6.22 -0.88
CA ALA A 2 10.30 -6.86 0.30
C ALA A 2 8.84 -7.34 0.13
N LEU A 3 7.95 -6.52 -0.45
CA LEU A 3 6.55 -6.93 -0.68
C LEU A 3 6.42 -8.15 -1.60
N LYS A 4 7.21 -8.22 -2.68
CA LYS A 4 7.23 -9.37 -3.59
C LYS A 4 7.74 -10.62 -2.88
N THR A 5 8.76 -10.48 -2.04
CA THR A 5 9.31 -11.58 -1.24
C THR A 5 8.28 -12.09 -0.23
N ALA A 6 7.58 -11.21 0.48
CA ALA A 6 6.51 -11.60 1.40
C ALA A 6 5.37 -12.31 0.65
N ALA A 7 4.92 -11.72 -0.46
CA ALA A 7 3.86 -12.27 -1.30
C ALA A 7 4.24 -13.64 -1.91
N ALA A 8 5.50 -13.84 -2.30
CA ALA A 8 6.02 -15.12 -2.78
C ALA A 8 6.12 -16.19 -1.68
N LYS A 9 6.21 -15.79 -0.41
CA LYS A 9 6.17 -16.69 0.75
C LYS A 9 4.75 -17.00 1.24
N GLY A 10 3.73 -16.57 0.50
CA GLY A 10 2.32 -16.84 0.82
C GLY A 10 1.67 -15.78 1.71
N THR A 11 2.36 -14.69 2.05
CA THR A 11 1.75 -13.56 2.77
C THR A 11 0.77 -12.83 1.86
N SER A 12 -0.46 -12.60 2.33
CA SER A 12 -1.42 -11.75 1.61
C SER A 12 -1.02 -10.29 1.74
N VAL A 13 -0.79 -9.61 0.62
CA VAL A 13 -0.36 -8.20 0.61
C VAL A 13 -1.45 -7.34 0.01
N PHE A 14 -1.90 -6.34 0.78
CA PHE A 14 -2.87 -5.35 0.35
C PHE A 14 -2.16 -4.00 0.23
N LEU A 15 -2.10 -3.46 -0.98
CA LEU A 15 -1.47 -2.18 -1.27
C LEU A 15 -2.55 -1.13 -1.52
N ILE A 16 -2.64 -0.13 -0.64
CA ILE A 16 -3.49 1.05 -0.85
C ILE A 16 -2.59 2.21 -1.26
N THR A 17 -2.89 2.85 -2.39
CA THR A 17 -2.15 4.01 -2.86
C THR A 17 -3.07 5.05 -3.49
N GLU A 18 -2.60 6.29 -3.60
CA GLU A 18 -3.36 7.37 -4.21
C GLU A 18 -3.59 7.11 -5.70
N ARG A 19 -4.80 7.38 -6.18
CA ARG A 19 -5.09 7.31 -7.61
C ARG A 19 -4.25 8.31 -8.42
N ALA A 20 -3.95 9.48 -7.86
CA ALA A 20 -3.18 10.53 -8.54
C ALA A 20 -1.71 10.14 -8.80
N THR A 21 -1.14 9.24 -8.01
CA THR A 21 0.27 8.83 -8.15
C THR A 21 0.47 7.75 -9.20
N VAL A 22 -0.61 7.13 -9.69
CA VAL A 22 -0.58 6.07 -10.72
C VAL A 22 0.19 6.49 -11.96
N HIS A 23 -0.03 7.72 -12.45
CA HIS A 23 0.66 8.24 -13.64
C HIS A 23 2.16 8.45 -13.43
N ARG A 24 2.60 8.70 -12.18
CA ARG A 24 4.02 8.95 -11.87
C ARG A 24 4.85 7.67 -11.81
N GLY A 25 4.21 6.50 -11.91
CA GLY A 25 4.88 5.21 -12.12
C GLY A 25 5.73 4.69 -10.95
N GLY A 26 6.00 5.49 -9.91
CA GLY A 26 7.04 5.22 -8.91
C GLY A 26 6.94 3.86 -8.21
N TYR A 27 5.79 3.53 -7.61
CA TYR A 27 5.64 2.29 -6.82
C TYR A 27 4.80 1.22 -7.53
N LEU A 28 3.76 1.66 -8.25
CA LEU A 28 2.77 0.79 -8.89
C LEU A 28 3.34 -0.04 -10.04
N LEU A 29 4.33 0.46 -10.79
CA LEU A 29 4.96 -0.31 -11.87
C LEU A 29 5.85 -1.43 -11.35
N ASN A 30 6.50 -1.23 -10.21
CA ASN A 30 7.30 -2.28 -9.60
C ASN A 30 6.41 -3.39 -9.02
N VAL A 31 5.24 -3.03 -8.47
CA VAL A 31 4.29 -3.98 -7.87
C VAL A 31 3.33 -4.59 -8.90
N SER A 32 3.05 -3.94 -10.03
CA SER A 32 2.26 -4.51 -11.14
C SER A 32 2.93 -5.71 -11.80
N HIS A 33 4.23 -5.92 -11.55
CA HIS A 33 5.00 -7.12 -11.89
C HIS A 33 5.20 -8.05 -10.66
N GLY A 34 4.39 -7.88 -9.63
CA GLY A 34 4.35 -8.75 -8.46
C GLY A 34 3.50 -10.00 -8.72
N PRO A 35 3.60 -11.01 -7.84
CA PRO A 35 2.73 -12.18 -7.89
C PRO A 35 1.25 -11.77 -7.72
N GLU A 36 0.32 -12.59 -8.22
CA GLU A 36 -1.15 -12.37 -8.09
C GLU A 36 -1.61 -12.20 -6.63
N SER A 37 -0.76 -12.55 -5.66
CA SER A 37 -0.98 -12.37 -4.22
C SER A 37 -0.86 -10.92 -3.73
N ILE A 38 -0.52 -9.94 -4.59
CA ILE A 38 -0.57 -8.52 -4.23
C ILE A 38 -1.85 -7.86 -4.77
N GLN A 39 -2.75 -7.51 -3.85
CA GLN A 39 -4.01 -6.84 -4.16
C GLN A 39 -3.84 -5.33 -4.06
N THR A 40 -4.03 -4.62 -5.16
CA THR A 40 -3.86 -3.16 -5.23
C THR A 40 -5.19 -2.44 -5.17
N TYR A 41 -5.27 -1.35 -4.41
CA TYR A 41 -6.45 -0.52 -4.23
C TYR A 41 -6.08 0.95 -4.42
N LEU A 42 -6.95 1.68 -5.12
CA LEU A 42 -6.74 3.09 -5.42
C LEU A 42 -7.63 3.95 -4.52
N TYR A 43 -7.01 4.74 -3.66
CA TYR A 43 -7.68 5.74 -2.85
C TYR A 43 -7.81 7.05 -3.63
N ALA A 44 -8.99 7.68 -3.59
CA ALA A 44 -9.27 8.89 -4.36
C ALA A 44 -8.68 10.16 -3.74
N GLY A 45 -8.45 10.18 -2.43
CA GLY A 45 -7.92 11.32 -1.69
C GLY A 45 -6.40 11.24 -1.43
N PRO A 46 -5.84 12.27 -0.77
CA PRO A 46 -4.45 12.25 -0.36
C PRO A 46 -4.22 11.28 0.81
N LEU A 47 -3.05 10.64 0.83
CA LEU A 47 -2.52 9.84 1.91
C LEU A 47 -1.45 10.68 2.63
N PRO A 48 -1.80 11.33 3.76
CA PRO A 48 -0.90 12.30 4.40
C PRO A 48 0.37 11.66 5.00
N SER A 49 0.34 10.36 5.23
CA SER A 49 1.48 9.60 5.77
C SER A 49 1.46 8.17 5.29
N ALA A 50 2.63 7.61 4.99
CA ALA A 50 2.79 6.19 4.73
C ALA A 50 2.69 5.37 6.02
N TRP A 51 2.06 4.20 5.92
CA TRP A 51 1.91 3.24 7.00
C TRP A 51 1.97 1.81 6.46
N VAL A 52 2.38 0.88 7.31
CA VAL A 52 2.37 -0.57 7.06
C VAL A 52 1.73 -1.24 8.26
N LEU A 53 0.66 -1.98 8.03
CA LEU A 53 -0.06 -2.76 9.04
C LEU A 53 0.31 -4.24 8.88
N VAL A 54 0.77 -4.89 9.96
CA VAL A 54 1.17 -6.30 9.98
C VAL A 54 0.29 -7.07 10.95
N ASP A 55 -0.41 -8.08 10.44
CA ASP A 55 -1.25 -9.03 11.19
C ASP A 55 -2.25 -8.39 12.17
N ASN A 56 -2.68 -7.14 11.91
CA ASN A 56 -3.49 -6.32 12.82
C ASN A 56 -2.88 -6.09 14.22
N ALA A 57 -1.61 -6.43 14.40
CA ALA A 57 -0.93 -6.37 15.69
C ALA A 57 0.07 -5.21 15.76
N TRP A 58 0.60 -4.79 14.61
CA TRP A 58 1.64 -3.76 14.55
C TRP A 58 1.36 -2.79 13.41
N VAL A 59 1.64 -1.51 13.67
CA VAL A 59 1.71 -0.48 12.62
C VAL A 59 3.09 0.15 12.62
N ALA A 60 3.71 0.21 11.44
CA ALA A 60 4.82 1.09 11.17
C ALA A 60 4.31 2.32 10.42
N SER A 61 4.81 3.51 10.75
CA SER A 61 4.45 4.76 10.07
C SER A 61 5.65 5.70 9.96
N GLY A 62 5.62 6.61 9.00
CA GLY A 62 6.63 7.66 8.83
C GLY A 62 7.12 7.80 7.39
N VAL A 63 7.78 8.92 7.13
CA VAL A 63 8.25 9.33 5.78
C VAL A 63 9.27 8.37 5.18
N THR A 64 10.07 7.69 6.01
CA THR A 64 11.06 6.68 5.59
C THR A 64 10.43 5.48 4.87
N LEU A 65 9.13 5.21 5.08
CA LEU A 65 8.45 4.10 4.42
C LEU A 65 8.19 4.35 2.92
N ASP A 66 8.20 5.62 2.50
CA ASP A 66 7.90 6.04 1.12
C ASP A 66 9.06 6.80 0.45
N GLN A 67 10.12 7.12 1.21
CA GLN A 67 11.27 7.88 0.73
C GLN A 67 12.58 7.12 1.00
N GLU A 68 13.29 6.80 -0.08
CA GLU A 68 14.64 6.25 -0.01
C GLU A 68 15.64 7.33 0.40
N GLY A 69 16.67 6.96 1.17
CA GLY A 69 17.72 7.89 1.61
C GLY A 69 17.35 8.77 2.81
N VAL A 70 16.20 8.55 3.45
CA VAL A 70 15.82 9.23 4.69
C VAL A 70 16.34 8.46 5.91
N ASP A 71 17.26 9.07 6.64
CA ASP A 71 17.87 8.51 7.86
C ASP A 71 17.02 8.80 9.12
N VAL A 72 15.74 8.47 9.05
CA VAL A 72 14.80 8.59 10.16
C VAL A 72 14.13 7.24 10.34
N ALA A 73 14.23 6.66 11.54
CA ALA A 73 13.61 5.38 11.82
C ALA A 73 12.06 5.47 11.73
N PRO A 74 11.38 4.44 11.22
CA PRO A 74 9.92 4.40 11.23
C PRO A 74 9.42 4.32 12.68
N THR A 75 8.29 4.97 12.94
CA THR A 75 7.60 4.83 14.23
C THR A 75 6.82 3.52 14.21
N ILE A 76 7.13 2.62 15.15
CA ILE A 76 6.43 1.35 15.33
C ILE A 76 5.52 1.46 16.56
N SER A 77 4.26 1.06 16.40
CA SER A 77 3.25 1.12 17.46
C SER A 77 2.38 -0.13 17.50
N GLN A 78 1.91 -0.46 18.70
CA GLN A 78 0.87 -1.47 18.99
C GLN A 78 -0.40 -0.84 19.56
N ASP A 79 -0.55 0.49 19.45
CA ASP A 79 -1.70 1.18 20.02
C ASP A 79 -3.02 0.67 19.42
N ALA A 80 -3.86 0.10 20.28
CA ALA A 80 -5.09 -0.58 19.86
C ALA A 80 -6.09 0.37 19.20
N ALA A 81 -6.13 1.64 19.62
CA ALA A 81 -7.02 2.64 19.02
C ALA A 81 -6.60 2.97 17.59
N THR A 82 -5.30 3.22 17.39
CA THR A 82 -4.69 3.45 16.07
C THR A 82 -4.90 2.24 15.16
N LEU A 83 -4.59 1.03 15.63
CA LEU A 83 -4.77 -0.21 14.87
C LEU A 83 -6.22 -0.41 14.45
N ARG A 84 -7.19 -0.14 15.34
CA ARG A 84 -8.63 -0.26 15.02
C ARG A 84 -9.07 0.78 13.99
N SER A 85 -8.62 2.03 14.15
CA SER A 85 -8.93 3.12 13.22
C SER A 85 -8.41 2.82 11.81
N LEU A 86 -7.13 2.44 11.70
CA LEU A 86 -6.51 2.08 10.43
C LEU A 86 -7.16 0.85 9.80
N ASN A 87 -7.51 -0.17 10.59
CA ASN A 87 -8.24 -1.33 10.08
C ASN A 87 -9.61 -0.98 9.53
N THR A 88 -10.34 -0.11 10.24
CA THR A 88 -11.67 0.33 9.81
C THR A 88 -11.58 1.09 8.50
N TRP A 89 -10.64 2.02 8.42
CA TRP A 89 -10.38 2.79 7.21
C TRP A 89 -9.91 1.90 6.05
N ALA A 90 -8.99 0.96 6.29
CA ALA A 90 -8.50 0.04 5.26
C ALA A 90 -9.63 -0.83 4.70
N ARG A 91 -10.55 -1.31 5.56
CA ARG A 91 -11.75 -2.05 5.12
C ARG A 91 -12.69 -1.20 4.26
N GLN A 92 -12.87 0.08 4.62
CA GLN A 92 -13.69 1.00 3.81
C GLN A 92 -13.08 1.24 2.43
N VAL A 93 -11.76 1.47 2.35
CA VAL A 93 -11.08 1.69 1.07
C VAL A 93 -11.05 0.42 0.22
N THR A 94 -10.92 -0.75 0.84
CA THR A 94 -10.83 -2.04 0.13
C THR A 94 -12.20 -2.64 -0.24
N ALA A 95 -13.31 -2.05 0.20
CA ALA A 95 -14.66 -2.56 -0.03
C ALA A 95 -15.03 -2.69 -1.51
N ALA A 96 -14.50 -1.82 -2.38
CA ALA A 96 -14.73 -1.86 -3.82
C ALA A 96 -13.99 -3.01 -4.54
N GLY A 97 -13.14 -3.74 -3.81
CA GLY A 97 -12.26 -4.75 -4.38
C GLY A 97 -10.99 -4.17 -5.01
N PRO A 98 -10.00 -5.03 -5.30
CA PRO A 98 -8.75 -4.58 -5.88
C PRO A 98 -8.94 -4.16 -7.33
N ILE A 99 -8.16 -3.17 -7.78
CA ILE A 99 -8.10 -2.82 -9.19
C ILE A 99 -7.45 -3.95 -9.98
N LYS A 100 -8.06 -4.31 -11.12
CA LYS A 100 -7.48 -5.29 -12.03
C LYS A 100 -6.24 -4.70 -12.70
N ARG A 101 -5.21 -5.53 -12.90
CA ARG A 101 -3.96 -5.13 -13.54
C ARG A 101 -4.15 -4.45 -14.91
N PRO A 102 -5.00 -4.94 -15.84
CA PRO A 102 -5.20 -4.25 -17.12
C PRO A 102 -5.75 -2.83 -16.95
N ASP A 103 -6.63 -2.61 -15.98
CA ASP A 103 -7.24 -1.29 -15.75
C ASP A 103 -6.24 -0.35 -15.06
N LEU A 104 -5.40 -0.87 -14.18
CA LEU A 104 -4.26 -0.11 -13.62
C LEU A 104 -3.28 0.32 -14.72
N LEU A 105 -2.95 -0.57 -15.67
CA LEU A 105 -2.07 -0.24 -16.80
C LEU A 105 -2.70 0.80 -17.74
N LYS A 106 -4.00 0.69 -18.00
CA LYS A 106 -4.73 1.72 -18.76
C LYS A 106 -4.71 3.06 -18.05
N LEU A 107 -4.85 3.11 -16.72
CA LEU A 107 -4.74 4.36 -15.99
C LEU A 107 -3.31 4.92 -16.06
N HIS A 108 -2.29 4.08 -15.97
CA HIS A 108 -0.90 4.53 -16.03
C HIS A 108 -0.51 5.09 -17.41
N TYR A 109 -0.82 4.36 -18.48
CA TYR A 109 -0.47 4.74 -19.86
C TYR A 109 -1.54 5.57 -20.57
N GLY A 110 -2.75 5.64 -20.01
CA GLY A 110 -3.83 6.48 -20.49
C GLY A 110 -3.47 7.95 -20.27
N LYS A 111 -3.44 8.71 -21.36
CA LYS A 111 -3.28 10.15 -21.34
C LYS A 111 -4.57 10.84 -20.94
#